data_AF-A0A1G9CHE7-F1
#
_entry.id   AF-A0A1G9CHE7-F1
#
_cell.length_a   1.000
_cell.length_b   1.000
_cell.length_c   1.000
_cell.angle_alpha   90.00
_cell.angle_beta   90.00
_cell.angle_gamma   90.00
#
_symmetry.space_group_name_H-M   'P 1'
#
loop_
_entity.id
_entity.type
_entity.pdbx_description
1 polymer ?
#
loop_
_entity_poly.entity_id
_entity_poly.type
_entity_poly.pdbx_seq_one_letter_code
_entity_poly.pdbx_strand_id
1 'polypeptide(L)'
;MTRVALVPGCLALLPEHASLDDPVDELRSACLAAVAWLGEDVRVIAGAQGARVAASLLAEVGTAPVTSGEAAYLIVGNGSARRTEKAPGHLDPRAAEFDEALGRSLEKPDPDALRALDLGLAGELWADVGPIVEAADLLSRVATVAVDYDDDPYGVRYWVARWE
;
A
#
# COMPACT_ATOMS: atom_id res chain seq x y z
N MET A 1 1.19 -9.60 -19.33
CA MET A 1 0.30 -9.24 -18.22
C MET A 1 1.07 -8.29 -17.32
N THR A 2 0.43 -7.23 -16.87
CA THR A 2 1.09 -6.17 -16.11
C THR A 2 1.09 -6.57 -14.64
N ARG A 3 2.28 -6.67 -14.03
CA ARG A 3 2.41 -6.91 -12.60
C ARG A 3 2.15 -5.63 -11.83
N VAL A 4 1.38 -5.75 -10.75
CA VAL A 4 1.09 -4.65 -9.85
C VAL A 4 1.31 -5.13 -8.41
N ALA A 5 1.91 -4.30 -7.57
CA ALA A 5 1.98 -4.53 -6.13
C ALA A 5 1.56 -3.29 -5.35
N LEU A 6 0.97 -3.50 -4.18
CA LEU A 6 0.64 -2.49 -3.20
C LEU A 6 1.50 -2.72 -1.96
N VAL A 7 2.10 -1.65 -1.44
CA VAL A 7 2.79 -1.62 -0.14
C VAL A 7 2.35 -0.38 0.64
N PRO A 8 2.44 -0.36 1.98
CA PRO A 8 2.08 0.83 2.74
C PRO A 8 3.16 1.90 2.71
N GLY A 9 2.73 3.16 2.89
CA GLY A 9 3.63 4.31 3.10
C GLY A 9 4.22 4.38 4.52
N CYS A 10 4.35 3.24 5.22
CA CYS A 10 4.77 3.20 6.61
C CYS A 10 6.22 3.70 6.78
N LEU A 11 6.41 4.77 7.55
CA LEU A 11 7.75 5.35 7.78
C LEU A 11 8.71 4.38 8.45
N ALA A 12 8.23 3.44 9.26
CA ALA A 12 9.08 2.42 9.89
C ALA A 12 9.83 1.56 8.85
N LEU A 13 9.39 1.52 7.59
CA LEU A 13 10.10 0.86 6.50
C LEU A 13 11.38 1.61 6.07
N LEU A 14 11.58 2.86 6.47
CA LEU A 14 12.77 3.62 6.10
C LEU A 14 13.98 3.28 6.98
N PRO A 15 15.22 3.27 6.43
CA PRO A 15 16.44 3.00 7.17
C PRO A 15 16.69 3.95 8.34
N GLU A 16 16.21 5.20 8.25
CA GLU A 16 16.32 6.20 9.33
C GLU A 16 15.53 5.83 10.59
N HIS A 17 14.60 4.88 10.49
CA HIS A 17 13.81 4.33 11.59
C HIS A 17 14.26 2.92 12.00
N ALA A 18 15.40 2.44 11.49
CA ALA A 18 15.95 1.15 11.87
C ALA A 18 16.28 1.11 13.37
N SER A 19 15.96 -0.03 13.98
CA SER A 19 15.96 -0.28 15.42
C SER A 19 16.54 -1.67 15.68
N LEU A 20 16.99 -1.95 16.92
CA LEU A 20 17.47 -3.28 17.31
C LEU A 20 16.36 -4.34 17.18
N ASP A 21 15.15 -3.95 17.57
CA ASP A 21 13.92 -4.72 17.37
C ASP A 21 13.11 -4.03 16.27
N ASP A 22 12.83 -4.73 15.16
CA ASP A 22 12.04 -4.17 14.07
C ASP A 22 10.54 -4.28 14.41
N PRO A 23 9.84 -3.15 14.64
CA PRO A 23 8.43 -3.17 15.05
C PRO A 23 7.47 -3.65 13.94
N VAL A 24 7.96 -3.76 12.71
CA VAL A 24 7.18 -4.09 11.51
C VAL A 24 7.89 -5.14 10.65
N ASP A 25 8.58 -6.10 11.28
CA ASP A 25 9.41 -7.11 10.62
C ASP A 25 8.65 -7.97 9.58
N GLU A 26 7.46 -8.47 9.94
CA GLU A 26 6.60 -9.23 9.03
C GLU A 26 6.15 -8.36 7.85
N LEU A 27 5.76 -7.12 8.13
CA LEU A 27 5.35 -6.16 7.10
C LEU A 27 6.51 -5.81 6.16
N ARG A 28 7.71 -5.55 6.70
CA ARG A 28 8.91 -5.26 5.91
C ARG A 28 9.26 -6.44 5.00
N SER A 29 9.23 -7.65 5.56
CA SER A 29 9.50 -8.87 4.82
C SER A 29 8.51 -9.06 3.66
N ALA A 30 7.22 -8.82 3.90
CA ALA A 30 6.19 -8.85 2.87
C ALA A 30 6.43 -7.77 1.80
N CYS A 31 6.74 -6.53 2.20
CA CYS A 31 7.04 -5.44 1.27
C CYS A 31 8.22 -5.78 0.35
N LEU A 32 9.35 -6.24 0.91
CA LEU A 32 10.54 -6.58 0.13
C LEU A 32 10.27 -7.73 -0.84
N ALA A 33 9.53 -8.76 -0.40
CA ALA A 33 9.12 -9.85 -1.28
C ALA A 33 8.23 -9.36 -2.44
N ALA A 34 7.27 -8.48 -2.16
CA ALA A 34 6.38 -7.93 -3.17
C ALA A 34 7.09 -7.01 -4.16
N VAL A 35 7.98 -6.14 -3.69
CA VAL A 35 8.77 -5.25 -4.55
C VAL A 35 9.77 -6.06 -5.40
N ALA A 36 10.46 -7.05 -4.83
CA ALA A 36 11.36 -7.92 -5.59
C ALA A 36 10.64 -8.68 -6.71
N TRP A 37 9.38 -9.10 -6.49
CA TRP A 37 8.57 -9.80 -7.48
C TRP A 37 8.21 -8.94 -8.71
N LEU A 38 8.20 -7.61 -8.59
CA LEU A 38 7.93 -6.69 -9.71
C LEU A 38 9.02 -6.71 -10.79
N GLY A 39 10.28 -7.00 -10.42
CA GLY A 39 11.43 -7.02 -11.33
C GLY A 39 12.13 -5.66 -11.48
N GLU A 40 12.78 -5.44 -12.62
CA GLU A 40 13.68 -4.29 -12.83
C GLU A 40 12.93 -3.01 -13.23
N ASP A 41 11.99 -3.07 -14.18
CA ASP A 41 11.27 -1.90 -14.67
C ASP A 41 10.01 -1.63 -13.85
N VAL A 42 10.12 -0.75 -12.84
CA VAL A 42 9.01 -0.42 -11.93
C VAL A 42 8.59 1.05 -12.02
N ARG A 43 7.31 1.31 -12.24
CA ARG A 43 6.68 2.62 -12.09
C ARG A 43 6.04 2.76 -10.72
N VAL A 44 6.24 3.90 -10.07
CA VAL A 44 5.70 4.18 -8.74
C VAL A 44 4.48 5.09 -8.84
N ILE A 45 3.38 4.70 -8.19
CA ILE A 45 2.19 5.52 -7.96
C ILE A 45 2.14 5.79 -6.45
N ALA A 46 2.46 7.01 -6.03
CA ALA A 46 2.59 7.34 -4.62
C ALA A 46 2.45 8.85 -4.35
N GLY A 47 2.00 9.21 -3.14
CA GLY A 47 2.16 10.55 -2.59
C GLY A 47 3.61 10.83 -2.15
N ALA A 48 3.89 12.04 -1.65
CA ALA A 48 5.26 12.46 -1.31
C ALA A 48 5.94 11.57 -0.25
N GLN A 49 5.20 11.11 0.76
CA GLN A 49 5.71 10.17 1.76
C GLN A 49 5.93 8.78 1.15
N GLY A 50 4.92 8.26 0.45
CA GLY A 50 5.00 6.95 -0.19
C GLY A 50 6.14 6.85 -1.21
N ALA A 51 6.45 7.93 -1.92
CA ALA A 51 7.58 7.97 -2.86
C ALA A 51 8.94 7.73 -2.17
N ARG A 52 9.12 8.22 -0.93
CA ARG A 52 10.33 7.94 -0.13
C ARG A 52 10.42 6.47 0.23
N VAL A 53 9.30 5.87 0.65
CA VAL A 53 9.22 4.44 1.01
C VAL A 53 9.47 3.56 -0.21
N ALA A 54 8.82 3.84 -1.35
CA ALA A 54 9.05 3.14 -2.60
C ALA A 54 10.53 3.20 -3.02
N ALA A 55 11.14 4.39 -3.01
CA ALA A 55 12.55 4.53 -3.38
C ALA A 55 13.47 3.70 -2.47
N SER A 56 13.18 3.65 -1.16
CA SER A 56 13.93 2.83 -0.21
C SER A 56 13.79 1.33 -0.50
N LEU A 57 12.56 0.84 -0.67
CA LEU A 57 12.30 -0.58 -0.93
C LEU A 57 12.89 -1.04 -2.28
N LEU A 58 12.75 -0.21 -3.32
CA LEU A 58 13.33 -0.48 -4.64
C LEU A 58 14.86 -0.57 -4.55
N ALA A 59 15.51 0.39 -3.90
CA ALA A 59 16.96 0.38 -3.72
C ALA A 59 17.43 -0.86 -2.93
N GLU A 60 16.67 -1.28 -1.93
CA GLU A 60 16.99 -2.45 -1.10
C GLU A 60 16.94 -3.77 -1.89
N VAL A 61 16.02 -3.89 -2.86
CA VAL A 61 15.97 -5.05 -3.76
C VAL A 61 16.85 -4.88 -5.02
N GLY A 62 17.62 -3.79 -5.11
CA GLY A 62 18.57 -3.55 -6.20
C GLY A 62 17.97 -2.98 -7.49
N THR A 63 16.81 -2.32 -7.41
CA THR A 63 16.13 -1.69 -8.56
C THR A 63 15.90 -0.19 -8.36
N ALA A 64 15.47 0.51 -9.41
CA ALA A 64 15.17 1.94 -9.41
C ALA A 64 13.91 2.24 -10.24
N PRO A 65 13.14 3.28 -9.91
CA PRO A 65 11.93 3.60 -10.64
C PRO A 65 12.23 4.08 -12.07
N VAL A 66 11.40 3.64 -13.02
CA VAL A 66 11.46 4.07 -14.43
C VAL A 66 10.31 5.03 -14.75
N THR A 67 10.53 5.92 -15.73
CA THR A 67 9.54 6.93 -16.13
C THR A 67 8.90 6.66 -17.50
N SER A 68 9.43 5.70 -18.27
CA SER A 68 8.99 5.37 -19.64
C SER A 68 9.13 3.87 -19.91
N GLY A 69 8.57 3.36 -21.01
CA GLY A 69 8.60 1.93 -21.35
C GLY A 69 7.45 1.10 -20.79
N GLU A 70 7.46 -0.20 -21.07
CA GLU A 70 6.59 -1.18 -20.40
C GLU A 70 7.17 -1.47 -19.01
N ALA A 71 6.34 -1.46 -17.97
CA ALA A 71 6.80 -1.57 -16.58
C ALA A 71 5.75 -2.27 -15.71
N ALA A 72 6.21 -2.88 -14.63
CA ALA A 72 5.38 -3.23 -13.49
C ALA A 72 5.04 -1.98 -12.66
N TYR A 73 4.02 -2.05 -11.81
CA TYR A 73 3.56 -0.90 -11.01
C TYR A 73 3.66 -1.19 -9.51
N LEU A 74 4.30 -0.28 -8.78
CA LEU A 74 4.31 -0.24 -7.34
C LEU A 74 3.40 0.90 -6.87
N ILE A 75 2.29 0.55 -6.25
CA ILE A 75 1.37 1.48 -5.59
C ILE A 75 1.82 1.60 -4.13
N VAL A 76 1.90 2.82 -3.62
CA VAL A 76 2.14 3.05 -2.18
C VAL A 76 0.94 3.75 -1.56
N GLY A 77 0.26 3.07 -0.65
CA GLY A 77 -0.92 3.58 0.03
C GLY A 77 -1.34 2.67 1.18
N ASN A 78 -2.18 3.19 2.08
CA ASN A 78 -2.63 2.47 3.28
C ASN A 78 -4.08 2.82 3.64
N GLY A 79 -4.69 1.98 4.46
CA GLY A 79 -5.99 2.27 5.06
C GLY A 79 -5.87 3.26 6.22
N SER A 80 -6.90 3.29 7.05
CA SER A 80 -7.03 4.27 8.13
C SER A 80 -5.93 4.16 9.20
N ALA A 81 -5.63 5.28 9.84
CA ALA A 81 -4.72 5.35 11.00
C ALA A 81 -5.48 5.61 12.33
N ARG A 82 -6.73 5.12 12.40
CA ARG A 82 -7.72 5.44 13.45
C ARG A 82 -8.48 4.24 14.01
N ARG A 83 -7.91 3.03 13.93
CA ARG A 83 -8.63 1.79 14.31
C ARG A 83 -8.69 1.49 15.80
N THR A 84 -7.85 2.15 16.61
CA THR A 84 -7.75 1.90 18.05
C THR A 84 -7.57 3.19 18.83
N GLU A 85 -7.84 3.18 20.15
CA GLU A 85 -7.66 4.37 21.00
C GLU A 85 -6.22 4.90 21.01
N LYS A 86 -5.25 4.00 20.78
CA LYS A 86 -3.81 4.29 20.73
C LYS A 86 -3.29 4.54 19.32
N ALA A 87 -4.16 4.50 18.31
CA ALA A 87 -3.77 4.78 16.94
C ALA A 87 -3.29 6.23 16.80
N PRO A 88 -2.42 6.54 15.83
CA PRO A 88 -1.89 7.89 15.63
C PRO A 88 -2.97 8.96 15.50
N GLY A 89 -4.09 8.65 14.84
CA GLY A 89 -5.23 9.56 14.69
C GLY A 89 -6.33 9.41 15.75
N HIS A 90 -6.10 8.60 16.79
CA HIS A 90 -7.10 8.16 17.78
C HIS A 90 -8.27 7.37 17.17
N LEU A 91 -9.05 6.66 18.00
CA LEU A 91 -10.14 5.83 17.54
C LEU A 91 -11.22 6.67 16.85
N ASP A 92 -11.54 6.30 15.61
CA ASP A 92 -12.75 6.71 14.92
C ASP A 92 -13.55 5.44 14.60
N PRO A 93 -14.79 5.29 15.10
CA PRO A 93 -15.56 4.06 14.89
C PRO A 93 -15.87 3.77 13.42
N ARG A 94 -15.76 4.77 12.52
CA ARG A 94 -15.94 4.61 11.07
C ARG A 94 -14.76 3.92 10.39
N ALA A 95 -13.60 3.87 11.05
CA ALA A 95 -12.37 3.30 10.51
C ALA A 95 -12.52 1.83 10.10
N ALA A 96 -13.19 1.03 10.94
CA ALA A 96 -13.35 -0.40 10.71
C ALA A 96 -14.10 -0.70 9.41
N GLU A 97 -15.27 -0.09 9.22
CA GLU A 97 -16.11 -0.29 8.03
C GLU A 97 -15.45 0.25 6.76
N PHE A 98 -14.78 1.41 6.86
CA PHE A 98 -14.03 1.99 5.74
C PHE A 98 -12.94 1.03 5.24
N ASP A 99 -12.13 0.50 6.16
CA ASP A 99 -11.04 -0.42 5.82
C ASP A 99 -11.55 -1.77 5.31
N GLU A 100 -12.68 -2.28 5.83
CA GLU A 100 -13.31 -3.50 5.32
C GLU A 100 -13.84 -3.32 3.89
N ALA A 101 -14.37 -2.15 3.55
CA ALA A 101 -14.80 -1.84 2.18
C ALA A 101 -13.59 -1.74 1.23
N LEU A 102 -12.52 -1.05 1.66
CA LEU A 102 -11.28 -0.93 0.89
C LEU A 102 -10.62 -2.30 0.68
N GLY A 103 -10.45 -3.09 1.76
CA GLY A 103 -9.83 -4.41 1.70
C GLY A 103 -10.55 -5.37 0.75
N ARG A 104 -11.89 -5.41 0.78
CA ARG A 104 -12.68 -6.20 -0.18
C ARG A 104 -12.42 -5.81 -1.63
N SER A 105 -12.26 -4.52 -1.89
CA SER A 105 -11.99 -3.99 -3.24
C SER A 105 -10.55 -4.27 -3.71
N LEU A 106 -9.62 -4.55 -2.80
CA LEU A 106 -8.24 -4.96 -3.11
C LEU A 106 -8.14 -6.47 -3.34
N GLU A 107 -8.77 -7.29 -2.49
CA GLU A 107 -8.83 -8.75 -2.62
C GLU A 107 -9.60 -9.21 -3.85
N LYS A 108 -10.66 -8.49 -4.19
CA LYS A 108 -11.46 -8.68 -5.39
C LYS A 108 -11.50 -7.34 -6.12
N PRO A 109 -10.50 -7.06 -6.97
CA PRO A 109 -10.39 -5.79 -7.70
C PRO A 109 -11.72 -5.29 -8.24
N ASP A 110 -12.23 -4.24 -7.62
CA ASP A 110 -13.43 -3.51 -8.04
C ASP A 110 -13.07 -2.05 -8.30
N PRO A 111 -12.71 -1.71 -9.55
CA PRO A 111 -12.29 -0.36 -9.91
C PRO A 111 -13.36 0.70 -9.66
N ASP A 112 -14.63 0.33 -9.77
CA ASP A 112 -15.74 1.28 -9.57
C ASP A 112 -15.94 1.55 -8.09
N ALA A 113 -15.81 0.53 -7.23
CA ALA A 113 -15.79 0.72 -5.78
C ALA A 113 -14.60 1.57 -5.33
N LEU A 114 -13.40 1.34 -5.87
CA LEU A 114 -12.22 2.15 -5.57
C LEU A 114 -12.42 3.62 -5.97
N ARG A 115 -12.96 3.90 -7.16
CA ARG A 115 -13.28 5.28 -7.60
C ARG A 115 -14.38 5.94 -6.77
N ALA A 116 -15.28 5.15 -6.20
CA ALA A 116 -16.38 5.63 -5.37
C ALA A 116 -15.99 5.86 -3.90
N LEU A 117 -14.74 5.61 -3.51
CA LEU A 117 -14.26 5.88 -2.16
C LEU A 117 -14.48 7.35 -1.77
N ASP A 118 -15.02 7.56 -0.57
CA ASP A 118 -15.16 8.89 0.00
C ASP A 118 -13.78 9.41 0.42
N LEU A 119 -13.17 10.22 -0.44
CA LEU A 119 -11.86 10.83 -0.19
C LEU A 119 -11.88 11.83 0.98
N GLY A 120 -13.04 12.41 1.30
CA GLY A 120 -13.21 13.26 2.47
C GLY A 120 -13.10 12.44 3.75
N LEU A 121 -13.86 11.34 3.82
CA LEU A 121 -13.77 10.38 4.92
C LEU A 121 -12.37 9.77 5.02
N ALA A 122 -11.74 9.41 3.91
CA ALA A 122 -10.36 8.90 3.90
C ALA A 122 -9.40 9.92 4.54
N GLY A 123 -9.54 11.20 4.20
CA GLY A 123 -8.77 12.28 4.81
C GLY A 123 -9.05 12.45 6.31
N GLU A 124 -10.31 12.35 6.75
CA GLU A 124 -10.66 12.35 8.17
C GLU A 124 -10.06 11.17 8.93
N LEU A 125 -10.02 9.99 8.30
CA LEU A 125 -9.47 8.74 8.86
C LEU A 125 -7.95 8.61 8.72
N TRP A 126 -7.29 9.61 8.12
CA TRP A 126 -5.85 9.61 7.83
C TRP A 126 -5.40 8.43 6.95
N ALA A 127 -6.27 7.97 6.06
CA ALA A 127 -5.96 6.95 5.08
C ALA A 127 -5.27 7.56 3.84
N ASP A 128 -4.25 6.89 3.31
CA ASP A 128 -3.58 7.27 2.07
C ASP A 128 -4.10 6.41 0.92
N VAL A 129 -5.25 6.81 0.38
CA VAL A 129 -5.96 6.05 -0.68
C VAL A 129 -5.80 6.66 -2.07
N GLY A 130 -5.25 7.88 -2.19
CA GLY A 130 -5.11 8.57 -3.48
C GLY A 130 -4.40 7.72 -4.54
N PRO A 131 -3.22 7.16 -4.24
CA PRO A 131 -2.50 6.26 -5.16
C PRO A 131 -3.27 4.98 -5.52
N ILE A 132 -4.05 4.45 -4.58
CA ILE A 132 -4.89 3.25 -4.81
C ILE A 132 -6.02 3.58 -5.79
N VAL A 133 -6.66 4.72 -5.62
CA VAL A 133 -7.73 5.19 -6.53
C VAL A 133 -7.19 5.49 -7.93
N GLU A 134 -6.01 6.12 -8.03
CA GLU A 134 -5.34 6.37 -9.30
C GLU A 134 -5.05 5.06 -10.06
N ALA A 135 -4.72 3.99 -9.34
CA ALA A 135 -4.40 2.69 -9.90
C ALA A 135 -5.61 1.78 -10.19
N ALA A 136 -6.85 2.23 -9.92
CA ALA A 136 -8.05 1.40 -10.05
C ALA A 136 -8.18 0.71 -11.43
N ASP A 137 -7.87 1.42 -12.52
CA ASP A 137 -7.89 0.87 -13.88
C ASP A 137 -6.84 -0.22 -14.13
N LEU A 138 -5.69 -0.14 -13.46
CA LEU A 138 -4.64 -1.16 -13.58
C LEU A 138 -5.11 -2.46 -12.94
N LEU A 139 -5.75 -2.38 -11.77
CA LEU A 139 -6.26 -3.52 -11.03
C LEU A 139 -7.43 -4.21 -11.75
N SER A 140 -8.14 -3.52 -12.65
CA SER A 140 -9.22 -4.11 -13.46
C SER A 140 -8.78 -5.20 -14.45
N ARG A 141 -7.48 -5.26 -14.76
CA ARG A 141 -6.93 -6.06 -15.87
C ARG A 141 -6.18 -7.32 -15.42
N VAL A 142 -6.20 -7.61 -14.13
CA VAL A 142 -5.38 -8.64 -13.50
C VAL A 142 -6.16 -9.97 -13.43
N ALA A 143 -5.46 -11.09 -13.55
CA ALA A 143 -6.06 -12.42 -13.53
C ALA A 143 -6.00 -13.08 -12.14
N THR A 144 -5.01 -12.71 -11.33
CA THR A 144 -4.70 -13.30 -10.04
C THR A 144 -4.51 -12.23 -8.97
N VAL A 145 -4.79 -12.59 -7.73
CA VAL A 145 -4.63 -11.74 -6.55
C VAL A 145 -3.94 -12.55 -5.47
N ALA A 146 -2.93 -11.96 -4.83
CA ALA A 146 -2.32 -12.48 -3.62
C ALA A 146 -2.23 -11.35 -2.58
N VAL A 147 -2.77 -11.59 -1.38
CA VAL A 147 -2.59 -10.71 -0.23
C VAL A 147 -1.54 -11.34 0.66
N ASP A 148 -0.35 -10.73 0.70
CA ASP A 148 0.81 -11.24 1.43
C ASP A 148 0.88 -10.68 2.86
N TYR A 149 0.21 -9.55 3.14
CA TYR A 149 0.04 -8.98 4.48
C TYR A 149 -1.30 -8.26 4.59
N ASP A 150 -2.00 -8.48 5.70
CA ASP A 150 -3.27 -7.83 6.01
C ASP A 150 -3.48 -7.68 7.52
N ASP A 151 -3.01 -6.57 8.11
CA ASP A 151 -3.10 -6.36 9.56
C ASP A 151 -3.17 -4.86 9.90
N ASP A 152 -3.41 -4.54 11.17
CA ASP A 152 -3.52 -3.17 11.67
C ASP A 152 -2.59 -2.83 12.85
N PRO A 153 -1.26 -3.10 12.74
CA PRO A 153 -0.33 -2.81 13.83
C PRO A 153 -0.41 -1.33 14.23
N TYR A 154 -0.40 -1.08 15.53
CA TYR A 154 -0.56 0.25 16.11
C TYR A 154 -1.87 0.95 15.74
N GLY A 155 -2.89 0.22 15.26
CA GLY A 155 -4.17 0.76 14.82
C GLY A 155 -4.12 1.46 13.46
N VAL A 156 -3.12 1.15 12.63
CA VAL A 156 -3.01 1.63 11.24
C VAL A 156 -3.14 0.46 10.28
N ARG A 157 -4.10 0.53 9.37
CA ARG A 157 -4.38 -0.55 8.43
C ARG A 157 -3.37 -0.61 7.30
N TYR A 158 -2.66 -1.74 7.18
CA TYR A 158 -1.67 -1.98 6.15
C TYR A 158 -2.00 -3.23 5.33
N TRP A 159 -1.78 -3.11 4.03
CA TRP A 159 -1.83 -4.23 3.09
C TRP A 159 -0.52 -4.34 2.34
N VAL A 160 -0.09 -5.58 2.10
CA VAL A 160 0.82 -5.92 1.01
C VAL A 160 0.10 -6.89 0.09
N ALA A 161 -0.03 -6.52 -1.18
CA ALA A 161 -0.75 -7.32 -2.16
C ALA A 161 -0.10 -7.27 -3.53
N ARG A 162 -0.31 -8.31 -4.32
CA ARG A 162 0.19 -8.48 -5.69
C ARG A 162 -0.92 -8.93 -6.63
N TRP A 163 -0.86 -8.43 -7.85
CA TRP A 163 -1.78 -8.76 -8.92
C TRP A 163 -1.05 -8.99 -10.24
N GLU A 164 -1.45 -10.03 -10.99
CA GLU A 164 -0.95 -10.37 -12.34
C GLU A 164 -2.09 -10.88 -13.22
#